data_AF-A0A2D6EKB3-F1
#
_entry.id   AF-A0A2D6EKB3-F1
#
_cell.length_a   1.000
_cell.length_b   1.000
_cell.length_c   1.000
_cell.angle_alpha   90.00
_cell.angle_beta   90.00
_cell.angle_gamma   90.00
#
_symmetry.space_group_name_H-M   'P 1'
#
loop_
_entity.id
_entity.type
_entity.pdbx_description
1 polymer ?
#
loop_
_entity_poly.entity_id
_entity_poly.type
_entity_poly.pdbx_seq_one_letter_code
_entity_poly.pdbx_strand_id
1 'polypeptide(L)'
;MIRCTFSDALKVREDPSTRNVFVLFNHGFRVKIDVHIAKTTQNKIGWRINMHGNSEVIRATKKELFDHTIHYLEKRLRKPLAKITFEDIILLTQAKPIKSVTRSEG
;
A
#
# COMPACT_ATOMS: atom_id res chain seq x y z
N MET A 1 -10.10 -16.88 -6.09
CA MET A 1 -9.94 -15.42 -5.96
C MET A 1 -9.46 -15.16 -4.54
N ILE A 2 -8.19 -14.83 -4.35
CA ILE A 2 -7.63 -14.61 -3.01
C ILE A 2 -8.12 -13.21 -2.59
N ARG A 3 -8.91 -13.14 -1.52
CA ARG A 3 -9.34 -11.84 -0.97
C ARG A 3 -8.14 -11.18 -0.30
N CYS A 4 -7.43 -10.32 -1.02
CA CYS A 4 -6.42 -9.45 -0.43
C CYS A 4 -7.08 -8.28 0.30
N THR A 5 -6.83 -8.17 1.59
CA THR A 5 -7.18 -6.99 2.39
C THR A 5 -5.89 -6.33 2.87
N PHE A 6 -5.78 -5.03 2.67
CA PHE A 6 -4.74 -4.21 3.29
C PHE A 6 -5.24 -3.68 4.63
N SER A 7 -4.37 -3.71 5.63
CA SER A 7 -4.64 -3.10 6.93
C SER A 7 -4.72 -1.58 6.79
N ASP A 8 -5.62 -0.98 7.55
CA ASP A 8 -5.74 0.46 7.69
C ASP A 8 -4.54 1.10 8.41
N ALA A 9 -3.77 0.31 9.16
CA ALA A 9 -2.57 0.75 9.86
C ALA A 9 -1.33 0.62 8.96
N LEU A 10 -1.19 1.54 8.01
CA LEU A 10 0.03 1.72 7.23
C LEU A 10 1.16 2.25 8.12
N LYS A 11 2.40 1.82 7.88
CA LYS A 11 3.56 2.27 8.66
C LYS A 11 4.53 3.05 7.78
N VAL A 12 4.84 4.29 8.14
CA VAL A 12 5.96 5.03 7.55
C VAL A 12 7.25 4.50 8.17
N ARG A 13 8.25 4.25 7.34
CA ARG A 13 9.62 3.95 7.75
C ARG A 13 10.59 4.78 6.95
N GLU A 14 11.76 5.01 7.52
CA GLU A 14 12.89 5.62 6.85
C GLU A 14 14.00 4.57 6.77
N ASP A 15 14.56 4.39 5.58
CA ASP A 15 15.75 3.59 5.40
C ASP A 15 16.94 4.38 5.98
N PRO A 16 17.62 3.86 7.03
CA PRO A 16 18.65 4.63 7.72
C PRO A 16 19.89 4.89 6.87
N SER A 17 20.14 4.07 5.85
CA SER A 17 21.32 4.18 4.98
C SER A 17 21.09 5.15 3.82
N THR A 18 19.87 5.20 3.29
CA THR A 18 19.54 6.03 2.12
C THR A 18 18.68 7.24 2.46
N ARG A 19 18.22 7.36 3.71
CA ARG A 19 17.26 8.38 4.19
C ARG A 19 15.95 8.37 3.38
N ASN A 20 15.67 7.28 2.67
CA ASN A 20 14.48 7.15 1.86
C ASN A 20 13.28 6.82 2.73
N VAL A 21 12.25 7.64 2.65
CA VAL A 21 10.97 7.39 3.30
C VAL A 21 10.14 6.44 2.45
N PHE A 22 9.57 5.40 3.08
CA PHE A 22 8.67 4.47 2.44
C PHE A 22 7.49 4.11 3.34
N VAL A 23 6.37 3.73 2.71
CA VAL A 23 5.14 3.35 3.40
C VAL A 23 4.93 1.85 3.24
N LEU A 24 4.95 1.11 4.34
CA LEU A 24 4.72 -0.33 4.39
C LEU A 24 3.22 -0.63 4.48
N PHE A 25 2.78 -1.56 3.63
CA PHE A 25 1.42 -2.05 3.54
C PHE A 25 1.35 -3.43 4.17
N ASN A 26 0.67 -3.55 5.32
CA ASN A 26 0.37 -4.87 5.88
C ASN A 26 -0.82 -5.47 5.12
N HIS A 27 -0.66 -6.68 4.57
CA HIS A 27 -1.71 -7.35 3.81
C HIS A 27 -2.03 -8.75 4.34
N GLY A 28 -3.26 -9.21 4.11
CA GLY A 28 -3.75 -10.53 4.52
C GLY A 28 -3.35 -11.70 3.63
N PHE A 29 -2.48 -11.50 2.63
CA PHE A 29 -2.00 -12.60 1.79
C PHE A 29 -1.27 -13.65 2.63
N ARG A 30 -1.54 -14.94 2.38
CA ARG A 30 -0.86 -16.09 3.00
C ARG A 30 0.55 -16.32 2.41
N VAL A 31 1.25 -15.25 2.07
CA VAL A 31 2.62 -15.29 1.54
C VAL A 31 3.47 -14.25 2.24
N LYS A 32 4.74 -14.59 2.47
CA LYS A 32 5.72 -13.71 3.12
C LYS A 32 6.33 -12.75 2.10
N ILE A 33 5.53 -11.75 1.72
CA ILE A 33 5.94 -10.65 0.85
C ILE A 33 5.70 -9.35 1.61
N ASP A 34 6.70 -8.48 1.62
CA ASP A 34 6.59 -7.12 2.11
C ASP A 34 6.28 -6.18 0.95
N VAL A 35 5.15 -5.50 1.00
CA VAL A 35 4.76 -4.49 0.01
C VAL A 35 4.99 -3.11 0.61
N HIS A 36 5.78 -2.28 -0.09
CA HIS A 36 6.00 -0.90 0.33
C HIS A 36 6.02 0.06 -0.86
N ILE A 37 5.64 1.31 -0.60
CA ILE A 37 5.70 2.40 -1.59
C ILE A 37 6.81 3.36 -1.21
N ALA A 38 7.64 3.71 -2.19
CA ALA A 38 8.69 4.70 -2.05
C ALA A 38 8.54 5.80 -3.10
N LYS A 39 8.97 7.01 -2.75
CA LYS A 39 9.06 8.14 -3.70
C LYS A 39 10.10 7.81 -4.78
N THR A 40 9.83 8.22 -6.01
CA THR A 40 10.79 8.03 -7.12
C THR A 40 10.66 9.16 -8.13
N THR A 41 11.77 9.52 -8.75
CA THR A 41 11.82 10.46 -9.90
C THR A 41 11.82 9.74 -11.24
N GLN A 42 11.82 8.40 -11.24
CA GLN A 42 11.97 7.57 -12.44
C GLN A 42 10.68 7.43 -13.26
N ASN A 43 9.53 7.87 -12.74
CA ASN A 43 8.24 7.76 -13.42
C ASN A 43 7.40 9.05 -13.25
N LYS A 44 6.38 9.20 -14.08
CA LYS A 44 5.47 10.37 -14.07
C LYS A 44 4.57 10.45 -12.83
N ILE A 45 4.40 9.34 -12.11
CA ILE A 45 3.52 9.24 -10.93
C ILE A 45 4.23 9.75 -9.67
N GLY A 46 5.57 9.73 -9.64
CA GLY A 46 6.38 10.24 -8.53
C GLY A 46 6.59 9.23 -7.39
N TRP A 47 6.07 8.00 -7.52
CA TRP A 47 6.25 6.91 -6.55
C TRP A 47 6.15 5.54 -7.22
N ARG A 48 6.60 4.49 -6.54
CA ARG A 48 6.54 3.11 -7.02
C ARG A 48 6.23 2.12 -5.91
N ILE A 49 5.57 1.02 -6.27
CA ILE A 49 5.36 -0.14 -5.39
C ILE A 49 6.56 -1.07 -5.53
N ASN A 50 7.17 -1.40 -4.41
CA ASN A 50 8.22 -2.39 -4.29
C ASN A 50 7.69 -3.60 -3.51
N MET A 51 8.16 -4.78 -3.89
CA MET A 51 7.80 -6.05 -3.25
C MET A 51 9.09 -6.78 -2.88
N HIS A 52 9.26 -7.10 -1.60
CA HIS A 52 10.41 -7.86 -1.09
C HIS A 52 9.95 -9.21 -0.52
N GLY A 53 10.70 -10.28 -0.78
CA GLY A 53 10.29 -11.64 -0.45
C GLY A 53 10.89 -12.66 -1.40
N ASN A 54 10.41 -13.91 -1.33
CA ASN A 54 10.85 -14.97 -2.25
C ASN A 54 10.47 -14.60 -3.70
N SER A 55 11.45 -14.68 -4.62
CA SER A 55 11.31 -14.22 -6.01
C SER A 55 10.26 -15.00 -6.81
N GLU A 56 10.11 -16.30 -6.58
CA GLU A 56 9.11 -17.15 -7.25
C GLU A 56 7.70 -16.78 -6.79
N VAL A 57 7.55 -16.58 -5.48
CA VAL A 57 6.27 -16.18 -4.88
C VAL A 57 5.88 -14.78 -5.34
N ILE A 58 6.84 -13.84 -5.39
CA ILE A 58 6.60 -12.50 -5.96
C ILE A 58 6.17 -12.64 -7.41
N ARG A 59 6.88 -13.41 -8.24
CA ARG A 59 6.50 -13.58 -9.65
C ARG A 59 5.07 -14.10 -9.81
N ALA A 60 4.65 -15.05 -8.97
CA ALA A 60 3.30 -15.61 -9.00
C ALA A 60 2.20 -14.64 -8.54
N THR A 61 2.51 -13.76 -7.58
CA THR A 61 1.51 -12.89 -6.90
C THR A 61 1.60 -11.41 -7.28
N LYS A 62 2.63 -11.00 -8.03
CA LYS A 62 2.97 -9.60 -8.32
C LYS A 62 1.80 -8.83 -8.92
N LYS A 63 1.12 -9.40 -9.92
CA LYS A 63 0.01 -8.71 -10.58
C LYS A 63 -1.14 -8.47 -9.59
N GLU A 64 -1.53 -9.50 -8.85
CA GLU A 64 -2.63 -9.42 -7.89
C GLU A 64 -2.30 -8.44 -6.76
N LEU A 65 -1.11 -8.52 -6.17
CA LEU A 65 -0.66 -7.57 -5.13
C LEU A 65 -0.61 -6.13 -5.65
N PHE A 66 -0.16 -5.92 -6.89
CA PHE A 66 -0.14 -4.59 -7.50
C PHE A 66 -1.56 -4.05 -7.65
N ASP A 67 -2.46 -4.79 -8.31
CA ASP A 67 -3.84 -4.37 -8.58
C ASP A 67 -4.58 -4.06 -7.27
N HIS A 68 -4.43 -4.90 -6.24
CA HIS A 68 -5.04 -4.66 -4.95
C HIS A 68 -4.45 -3.45 -4.22
N THR A 69 -3.14 -3.18 -4.35
CA THR A 69 -2.51 -2.01 -3.73
C THR A 69 -3.06 -0.73 -4.36
N ILE A 70 -3.16 -0.68 -5.69
CA ILE A 70 -3.75 0.45 -6.41
C ILE A 70 -5.21 0.63 -6.01
N HIS A 71 -6.00 -0.43 -6.04
CA HIS A 71 -7.42 -0.36 -5.66
C HIS A 71 -7.62 0.15 -4.22
N TYR A 72 -6.77 -0.29 -3.29
CA TYR A 72 -6.80 0.20 -1.91
C TYR A 72 -6.53 1.71 -1.83
N LEU A 73 -5.50 2.20 -2.54
CA LEU A 73 -5.15 3.61 -2.57
C LEU A 73 -6.28 4.46 -3.17
N GLU A 74 -6.81 4.07 -4.32
CA GLU A 74 -7.90 4.80 -4.99
C GLU A 74 -9.15 4.86 -4.12
N LYS A 75 -9.49 3.76 -3.44
CA LYS A 75 -10.63 3.69 -2.53
C LYS A 75 -10.45 4.56 -1.29
N ARG A 76 -9.27 4.53 -0.66
CA ARG A 76 -9.02 5.28 0.59
C ARG A 76 -8.85 6.77 0.32
N LEU A 77 -8.21 7.15 -0.78
CA LEU A 77 -7.98 8.55 -1.14
C LEU A 77 -9.12 9.16 -1.95
N ARG A 78 -10.02 8.34 -2.50
CA ARG A 78 -11.11 8.77 -3.41
C ARG A 78 -10.56 9.57 -4.60
N LYS A 79 -9.41 9.15 -5.13
CA LYS A 79 -8.71 9.77 -6.25
C LYS A 79 -8.26 8.68 -7.24
N PRO A 80 -8.26 8.94 -8.56
CA PRO A 80 -7.66 8.03 -9.52
C PRO A 80 -6.14 8.01 -9.35
N LEU A 81 -5.49 6.88 -9.67
CA LEU A 81 -4.04 6.66 -9.56
C LEU A 81 -3.20 7.85 -10.06
N ALA A 82 -3.53 8.40 -11.22
CA ALA A 82 -2.79 9.51 -11.84
C ALA A 82 -2.76 10.81 -11.02
N LYS A 83 -3.62 10.94 -10.00
CA LYS A 83 -3.71 12.11 -9.12
C LYS A 83 -3.24 11.83 -7.69
N ILE A 84 -2.84 10.60 -7.38
CA ILE A 84 -2.36 10.22 -6.05
C ILE A 84 -0.90 10.62 -5.92
N THR A 85 -0.59 11.55 -5.02
CA THR A 85 0.79 11.93 -4.72
C THR A 85 1.41 11.04 -3.65
N PHE A 86 2.72 11.06 -3.49
CA PHE A 86 3.36 10.34 -2.39
C PHE A 86 2.93 10.92 -1.03
N GLU A 87 2.74 12.23 -0.95
CA GLU A 87 2.28 12.94 0.23
C GLU A 87 0.86 12.50 0.63
N ASP A 88 -0.06 12.28 -0.32
CA ASP A 88 -1.37 11.68 -0.06
C ASP A 88 -1.24 10.32 0.64
N ILE A 89 -0.30 9.48 0.19
CA ILE A 89 -0.06 8.14 0.75
C ILE A 89 0.52 8.24 2.17
N ILE A 90 1.40 9.21 2.44
CA ILE A 90 1.90 9.48 3.79
C ILE A 90 0.75 9.92 4.71
N LEU A 91 -0.15 10.80 4.25
CA LEU A 91 -1.30 11.24 5.03
C LEU A 91 -2.26 10.09 5.37
N LEU A 92 -2.38 9.07 4.52
CA LEU A 92 -3.15 7.85 4.85
C LEU A 92 -2.61 7.15 6.11
N THR A 93 -1.31 7.19 6.36
CA THR A 93 -0.71 6.57 7.55
C THR A 93 -1.08 7.28 8.85
N GLN A 94 -1.43 8.56 8.75
CA GLN A 94 -1.84 9.42 9.88
C GLN A 94 -3.36 9.45 10.06
N ALA A 95 -4.11 8.99 9.06
CA ALA A 95 -5.56 8.91 9.14
C ALA A 95 -5.95 7.87 10.20
N LYS A 96 -6.66 8.30 11.25
CA LYS A 96 -7.27 7.39 12.22
C LYS A 96 -8.08 6.33 11.47
N PRO A 97 -8.08 5.06 11.91
CA PRO A 97 -8.94 4.05 11.32
C PRO A 97 -10.35 4.60 11.29
N ILE A 98 -10.93 4.68 10.09
CA ILE A 98 -12.32 5.07 9.94
C ILE A 98 -13.07 4.04 10.76
N LYS A 99 -13.68 4.45 11.87
CA LYS A 99 -14.54 3.57 12.66
C LYS A 99 -15.50 2.95 11.66
N SER A 100 -15.31 1.65 11.39
CA SER A 100 -16.32 0.86 10.70
C SER A 100 -17.59 1.12 11.49
N VAL A 101 -18.55 1.82 10.89
CA VAL A 101 -19.88 1.92 11.47
C VAL A 101 -20.43 0.53 11.32
N THR A 102 -20.17 -0.32 12.31
CA THR A 102 -20.93 -1.53 12.52
C THR A 102 -22.34 -1.03 12.75
N ARG A 103 -23.18 -1.17 11.72
CA ARG A 103 -24.62 -1.02 11.85
C ARG A 103 -25.02 -2.04 12.90
N SER A 104 -25.20 -1.60 14.14
CA SER A 104 -25.91 -2.39 15.13
C SER A 104 -27.34 -2.51 14.59
N GLU A 105 -27.62 -3.62 13.95
CA GLU A 105 -28.99 -4.07 13.79
C GLU A 105 -29.47 -4.44 15.21
N GLY A 106 -30.62 -3.87 15.57
CA GLY A 106 -31.15 -3.80 16.93
C GLY A 106 -31.85 -5.05 17.42
#